data_AF-A0A1G2Z5U3-F1
#
_entry.id   AF-A0A1G2Z5U3-F1
#
_cell.length_a   1.000
_cell.length_b   1.000
_cell.length_c   1.000
_cell.angle_alpha   90.00
_cell.angle_beta   90.00
_cell.angle_gamma   90.00
#
_symmetry.space_group_name_H-M   'P 1'
#
loop_
_entity.id
_entity.type
_entity.pdbx_description
1 polymer ?
#
loop_
_entity_poly.entity_id
_entity_poly.type
_entity_poly.pdbx_seq_one_letter_code
_entity_poly.pdbx_strand_id
1 'polypeptide(L)'
;MGRAGKTTRDTARSQQKSIYPTLSSDIVKYLQEQGLTLRKVGDLLGLSESFISRVRKKQRSLTLDHLVKLEQATGRALPVILLEATELSSVPDKLRPIYDAFRNLFVGGEERGTNPPRGSKENGR
;
A
#
# COMPACT_ATOMS: atom_id res chain seq x y z
N MET A 1 -2.54 2.74 49.53
CA MET A 1 -3.28 2.61 48.25
C MET A 1 -2.69 3.58 47.24
N GLY A 2 -1.98 3.09 46.22
CA GLY A 2 -1.25 3.95 45.28
C GLY A 2 -1.21 3.39 43.86
N ARG A 3 -1.95 4.06 42.97
CA ARG A 3 -1.75 4.18 41.51
C ARG A 3 -1.67 2.90 40.67
N ALA A 4 -2.84 2.37 40.29
CA ALA A 4 -3.03 1.65 39.04
C ALA A 4 -3.50 2.64 37.97
N GLY A 5 -2.60 3.10 37.09
CA GLY A 5 -2.98 4.06 36.03
C GLY A 5 -1.92 4.38 34.98
N LYS A 6 -0.80 3.65 34.93
CA LYS A 6 0.32 3.97 34.01
C LYS A 6 0.40 3.11 32.74
N THR A 7 -0.42 2.07 32.57
CA THR A 7 -0.05 0.99 31.64
C THR A 7 -0.61 1.14 30.21
N THR A 8 -1.61 1.98 29.96
CA THR A 8 -2.31 2.02 28.67
C THR A 8 -1.81 3.09 27.67
N ARG A 9 -1.14 4.16 28.13
CA ARG A 9 -0.66 5.24 27.24
C ARG A 9 0.69 4.95 26.60
N ASP A 10 1.57 4.21 27.28
CA ASP A 10 2.93 3.95 26.79
C ASP A 10 2.97 2.89 25.68
N THR A 11 2.02 1.95 25.67
CA THR A 11 1.89 0.91 24.63
C THR A 11 1.47 1.46 23.27
N ALA A 12 0.52 2.40 23.22
CA ALA A 12 0.08 3.04 21.97
C ALA A 12 1.18 3.88 21.32
N ARG A 13 2.00 4.57 22.12
CA ARG A 13 3.09 5.43 21.64
C ARG A 13 4.28 4.64 21.09
N SER A 14 4.53 3.44 21.61
CA SER A 14 5.57 2.52 21.13
C SER A 14 5.18 1.87 19.79
N GLN A 15 3.92 1.48 19.63
CA GLN A 15 3.41 0.90 18.37
C GLN A 15 3.33 1.92 17.23
N GLN A 16 2.95 3.17 17.51
CA GLN A 16 2.93 4.22 16.47
C GLN A 16 4.31 4.54 15.90
N LYS A 17 5.40 4.37 16.65
CA LYS A 17 6.76 4.72 16.18
C LYS A 17 7.30 3.78 15.09
N SER A 18 6.77 2.55 14.94
CA SER A 18 7.29 1.58 13.94
C SER A 18 6.45 1.44 12.66
N ILE A 19 5.22 1.98 12.64
CA ILE A 19 4.30 1.81 11.50
C ILE A 19 4.64 2.77 10.35
N TYR A 20 4.92 4.05 10.64
CA TYR A 20 5.16 5.07 9.61
C TYR A 20 6.39 4.82 8.70
N PRO A 21 7.54 4.34 9.23
CA PRO A 21 8.68 3.99 8.37
C PRO A 21 8.41 2.76 7.50
N THR A 22 7.54 1.86 7.94
CA THR A 22 7.21 0.62 7.22
C THR A 22 6.33 0.93 6.02
N LEU A 23 5.20 1.61 6.21
CA LEU A 23 4.30 1.97 5.10
C LEU A 23 5.00 2.81 4.02
N SER A 24 5.84 3.77 4.41
CA SER A 24 6.59 4.58 3.44
C SER A 24 7.55 3.72 2.60
N SER A 25 8.20 2.73 3.23
CA SER A 25 9.08 1.79 2.52
C SER A 25 8.31 0.87 1.59
N ASP A 26 7.11 0.44 2.01
CA ASP A 26 6.24 -0.45 1.23
C ASP A 26 5.68 0.26 0.00
N ILE A 27 5.31 1.54 0.11
CA ILE A 27 4.94 2.36 -1.06
C ILE A 27 6.10 2.46 -2.05
N VAL A 28 7.32 2.72 -1.58
CA VAL A 28 8.49 2.78 -2.48
C VAL A 28 8.76 1.40 -3.09
N LYS A 29 8.63 0.30 -2.33
CA LYS A 29 8.74 -1.08 -2.83
C LYS A 29 7.80 -1.31 -3.99
N TYR A 30 6.52 -1.02 -3.75
CA TYR A 30 5.45 -1.20 -4.70
C TYR A 30 5.73 -0.44 -6.00
N LEU A 31 6.14 0.83 -5.92
CA LEU A 31 6.49 1.62 -7.10
C LEU A 31 7.67 1.02 -7.87
N GLN A 32 8.66 0.43 -7.18
CA GLN A 32 9.74 -0.30 -7.85
C GLN A 32 9.26 -1.57 -8.55
N GLU A 33 8.30 -2.28 -7.96
CA GLU A 33 7.65 -3.45 -8.57
C GLU A 33 6.83 -3.06 -9.81
N GLN A 34 6.33 -1.82 -9.87
CA GLN A 34 5.74 -1.21 -11.07
C GLN A 34 6.79 -0.70 -12.09
N GLY A 35 8.08 -0.98 -11.87
CA GLY A 35 9.17 -0.64 -12.80
C GLY A 35 9.80 0.74 -12.59
N LEU A 36 9.45 1.48 -11.53
CA LEU A 36 10.04 2.79 -11.26
C LEU A 36 11.40 2.65 -10.55
N THR A 37 12.41 3.36 -11.05
CA THR A 37 13.69 3.49 -10.33
C THR A 37 13.57 4.42 -9.13
N LEU A 38 14.46 4.31 -8.14
CA LEU A 38 14.48 5.22 -6.99
C LEU A 38 14.63 6.68 -7.41
N ARG A 39 15.41 6.93 -8.47
CA ARG A 39 15.54 8.25 -9.08
C ARG A 39 14.20 8.75 -9.62
N LYS A 40 13.48 7.92 -10.39
CA LYS A 40 12.19 8.33 -10.95
C LYS A 40 11.14 8.57 -9.86
N VAL A 41 11.13 7.76 -8.80
CA VAL A 41 10.30 8.01 -7.61
C VAL A 41 10.67 9.35 -6.96
N GLY A 42 11.96 9.68 -6.88
CA GLY A 42 12.43 10.97 -6.39
C GLY A 42 11.89 12.12 -7.24
N ASP A 43 12.03 12.03 -8.56
CA ASP A 43 11.54 13.03 -9.50
C ASP A 43 10.03 13.26 -9.38
N LEU A 44 9.23 12.19 -9.23
CA LEU A 44 7.77 12.27 -9.05
C LEU A 44 7.38 13.03 -7.78
N LEU A 45 8.17 12.91 -6.71
CA LEU A 45 7.86 13.48 -5.40
C LEU A 45 8.57 14.83 -5.15
N GLY A 46 9.47 15.24 -6.05
CA GLY A 46 10.35 16.39 -5.84
C GLY A 46 11.38 16.14 -4.73
N LEU A 47 11.88 14.91 -4.63
CA LEU A 47 12.83 14.45 -3.62
C LEU A 47 14.10 13.89 -4.26
N SER A 48 15.23 13.94 -3.55
CA SER A 48 16.45 13.31 -4.05
C SER A 48 16.35 11.78 -4.02
N GLU A 49 17.04 11.11 -4.93
CA GLU A 49 17.19 9.64 -4.92
C GLU A 49 17.72 9.14 -3.56
N SER A 50 18.66 9.87 -2.95
CA SER A 50 19.21 9.54 -1.63
C SER A 50 18.15 9.62 -0.51
N PHE A 51 17.17 10.52 -0.62
CA PHE A 51 16.03 10.54 0.29
C PHE A 51 15.16 9.30 0.11
N ILE A 52 14.81 8.96 -1.13
CA ILE A 52 14.01 7.76 -1.42
C ILE A 52 14.72 6.48 -0.97
N SER A 53 16.04 6.37 -1.17
CA SER A 53 16.84 5.26 -0.64
C SER A 53 16.74 5.16 0.90
N ARG A 54 16.73 6.29 1.62
CA ARG A 54 16.56 6.27 3.09
C ARG A 54 15.15 5.87 3.51
N VAL A 55 14.14 6.26 2.73
CA VAL A 55 12.76 5.78 2.92
C VAL A 55 12.70 4.26 2.73
N ARG A 56 13.30 3.74 1.66
CA ARG A 56 13.37 2.30 1.41
C ARG A 56 14.00 1.52 2.57
N LYS A 57 15.07 2.07 3.15
CA LYS A 57 15.76 1.53 4.34
C LYS A 57 15.04 1.80 5.67
N LYS A 58 13.81 2.35 5.65
CA LYS A 58 13.01 2.69 6.85
C LYS A 58 13.67 3.71 7.78
N GLN A 59 14.59 4.54 7.26
CA GLN A 59 15.33 5.58 8.00
C GLN A 59 14.65 6.97 7.90
N ARG A 60 13.73 7.11 6.94
CA ARG A 60 12.89 8.28 6.71
C ARG A 60 11.48 7.83 6.33
N SER A 61 10.52 8.74 6.43
CA SER A 61 9.13 8.50 6.05
C SER A 61 8.68 9.56 5.06
N LEU A 62 7.72 9.21 4.22
CA LEU A 62 7.00 10.17 3.40
C LEU A 62 6.04 10.97 4.27
N THR A 63 5.89 12.27 3.97
CA THR A 63 4.87 13.11 4.60
C THR A 63 3.56 12.98 3.82
N LEU A 64 2.47 13.51 4.38
CA LEU A 64 1.18 13.58 3.66
C LEU A 64 1.32 14.34 2.33
N ASP A 65 2.09 15.45 2.30
CA ASP A 65 2.34 16.20 1.07
C ASP A 65 3.01 15.35 -0.02
N HIS A 66 3.91 14.44 0.37
CA HIS A 66 4.51 13.50 -0.59
C HIS A 66 3.46 12.51 -1.12
N LEU A 67 2.52 12.06 -0.28
CA LEU A 67 1.45 11.15 -0.72
C LEU A 67 0.47 11.84 -1.67
N VAL A 68 0.15 13.11 -1.43
CA VAL A 68 -0.68 13.92 -2.35
C VAL A 68 0.03 14.11 -3.69
N LYS A 69 1.33 14.41 -3.69
CA LYS A 69 2.13 14.48 -4.92
C LYS A 69 2.15 13.15 -5.66
N LEU A 70 2.23 12.03 -4.94
CA LEU A 70 2.19 10.70 -5.55
C LEU A 70 0.87 10.45 -6.28
N GLU A 71 -0.26 10.75 -5.66
CA GLU A 71 -1.60 10.64 -6.27
C GLU A 71 -1.70 11.53 -7.51
N GLN A 72 -1.28 12.79 -7.43
CA GLN A 72 -1.27 13.71 -8.57
C GLN A 72 -0.39 13.22 -9.72
N ALA A 73 0.81 12.70 -9.41
CA ALA A 73 1.78 12.31 -10.42
C ALA A 73 1.45 10.95 -11.07
N THR A 74 0.76 10.07 -10.36
CA THR A 74 0.34 8.75 -10.89
C THR A 74 -1.06 8.78 -11.49
N GLY A 75 -1.88 9.77 -11.16
CA GLY A 75 -3.30 9.81 -11.52
C GLY A 75 -4.14 8.74 -10.84
N ARG A 76 -3.59 8.04 -9.84
CA ARG A 76 -4.23 6.94 -9.13
C ARG A 76 -4.62 7.38 -7.73
N ALA A 77 -5.84 7.03 -7.32
CA ALA A 77 -6.36 7.37 -6.01
C ALA A 77 -5.43 6.82 -4.91
N LEU A 78 -5.05 7.68 -3.96
CA LEU A 78 -4.13 7.30 -2.88
C LEU A 78 -4.57 6.04 -2.11
N PRO A 79 -5.86 5.84 -1.78
CA PRO A 79 -6.31 4.62 -1.11
C PRO A 79 -5.99 3.33 -1.88
N VAL A 80 -6.03 3.37 -3.22
CA VAL A 80 -5.71 2.21 -4.07
C VAL A 80 -4.22 1.90 -4.02
N ILE A 81 -3.37 2.93 -4.13
CA ILE A 81 -1.91 2.77 -4.01
C ILE A 81 -1.55 2.19 -2.64
N LEU A 82 -2.15 2.71 -1.56
CA LEU A 82 -1.90 2.21 -0.22
C LEU A 82 -2.34 0.76 -0.04
N LEU A 83 -3.50 0.39 -0.59
CA LEU A 83 -4.02 -0.96 -0.55
C LEU A 83 -3.06 -1.95 -1.21
N GLU A 84 -2.58 -1.63 -2.42
CA GLU A 84 -1.68 -2.47 -3.21
C GLU A 84 -0.26 -2.53 -2.65
N ALA A 85 0.20 -1.43 -2.03
CA ALA A 85 1.50 -1.39 -1.37
C ALA A 85 1.53 -2.15 -0.05
N THR A 86 0.38 -2.31 0.62
CA THR A 86 0.30 -2.97 1.93
C THR A 86 0.36 -4.49 1.76
N GLU A 87 1.38 -5.15 2.33
CA GLU A 87 1.42 -6.61 2.37
C GLU A 87 0.35 -7.16 3.33
N LEU A 88 -0.47 -8.13 2.88
CA LEU A 88 -1.55 -8.72 3.68
C LEU A 88 -1.06 -9.31 5.02
N SER A 89 0.17 -9.84 5.04
CA SER A 89 0.83 -10.37 6.25
C SER A 89 1.01 -9.32 7.35
N SER A 90 1.08 -8.03 6.98
CA SER A 90 1.23 -6.90 7.90
C SER A 90 -0.10 -6.43 8.48
N VAL A 91 -1.24 -6.86 7.91
CA VAL A 91 -2.58 -6.47 8.35
C VAL A 91 -2.97 -7.29 9.58
N PRO A 92 -3.30 -6.65 10.72
CA PRO A 92 -3.78 -7.35 11.91
C PRO A 92 -5.01 -8.20 11.60
N ASP A 93 -5.11 -9.40 12.17
CA ASP A 93 -6.20 -10.35 11.90
C ASP A 93 -7.60 -9.72 12.05
N LYS A 94 -7.76 -8.84 13.04
CA LYS A 94 -9.02 -8.12 13.31
C LYS A 94 -9.44 -7.17 12.20
N LEU A 95 -8.50 -6.70 11.39
CA LEU A 95 -8.73 -5.76 10.30
C LEU A 95 -8.79 -6.44 8.92
N ARG A 96 -8.39 -7.73 8.83
CA ARG A 96 -8.42 -8.49 7.57
C ARG A 96 -9.78 -8.49 6.88
N PRO A 97 -10.93 -8.66 7.56
CA PRO A 97 -12.23 -8.65 6.88
C PRO A 97 -12.52 -7.34 6.13
N ILE A 98 -12.13 -6.21 6.71
CA ILE A 98 -12.33 -4.88 6.10
C ILE A 98 -11.33 -4.69 4.95
N TYR A 99 -10.08 -5.10 5.16
CA TYR A 99 -9.04 -5.04 4.13
C TYR A 99 -9.43 -5.87 2.90
N ASP A 100 -9.92 -7.10 3.10
CA ASP A 100 -10.35 -7.99 2.02
C ASP A 100 -11.58 -7.44 1.31
N ALA A 101 -12.56 -6.89 2.04
CA ALA A 101 -13.72 -6.23 1.43
C ALA A 101 -13.30 -5.05 0.54
N PHE A 102 -12.37 -4.22 1.03
CA PHE A 102 -11.83 -3.10 0.25
C PHE A 102 -11.05 -3.60 -0.97
N ARG A 103 -10.21 -4.62 -0.82
CA ARG A 103 -9.48 -5.23 -1.93
C ARG A 103 -10.41 -5.79 -3.00
N ASN A 104 -11.46 -6.50 -2.61
CA ASN A 104 -12.43 -7.07 -3.56
C ASN A 104 -13.20 -5.98 -4.30
N LEU A 105 -13.50 -4.85 -3.65
CA LEU A 105 -14.21 -3.73 -4.28
C LEU A 105 -13.37 -3.01 -5.34
N PHE A 106 -12.06 -2.85 -5.11
CA PHE A 106 -11.18 -2.04 -5.96
C PHE A 106 -10.30 -2.86 -6.92
N VAL A 107 -9.99 -4.12 -6.60
CA VAL A 107 -9.14 -5.01 -7.42
C VAL A 107 -9.97 -6.06 -8.17
N GLY A 108 -11.15 -6.44 -7.65
CA GLY A 108 -12.02 -7.46 -8.24
C GLY A 108 -12.79 -7.04 -9.50
N GLY A 109 -12.51 -5.86 -10.06
CA GLY A 109 -13.17 -5.32 -11.26
C GLY A 109 -12.61 -5.83 -12.59
N GLU A 110 -11.43 -6.44 -12.62
CA GLU A 110 -10.77 -6.84 -13.88
C GLU A 110 -11.13 -8.25 -14.38
N GLU A 111 -11.86 -9.07 -13.61
CA GLU A 111 -12.28 -10.43 -14.03
C GLU A 111 -13.79 -10.57 -14.33
N ARG A 112 -14.39 -9.57 -15.00
CA ARG A 112 -15.65 -9.78 -15.74
C ARG A 112 -15.53 -9.34 -17.19
N GLY A 113 -14.41 -9.69 -17.81
CA GLY A 113 -14.29 -9.78 -19.26
C GLY A 113 -15.11 -10.97 -19.76
N THR A 114 -16.24 -10.66 -20.40
CA THR A 114 -17.07 -11.53 -21.22
C THR A 114 -16.24 -12.50 -22.08
N ASN A 115 -16.22 -13.78 -21.71
CA ASN A 115 -15.91 -14.86 -22.64
C ASN A 115 -17.22 -15.61 -22.89
N PRO A 116 -17.77 -15.64 -24.12
CA PRO A 116 -18.94 -16.45 -24.41
C PRO A 116 -18.58 -17.94 -24.24
N PRO A 117 -19.56 -18.81 -23.91
CA PRO A 117 -19.30 -20.24 -23.76
C PRO A 117 -18.85 -20.82 -25.09
N ARG A 118 -17.56 -21.14 -25.22
CA ARG A 118 -17.05 -22.00 -26.30
C ARG A 118 -17.53 -23.42 -26.04
N GLY A 119 -18.63 -23.79 -26.69
CA GLY A 119 -19.25 -25.10 -26.52
C GLY A 119 -20.20 -25.55 -27.62
N SER A 120 -20.12 -25.03 -28.85
CA SER A 120 -20.73 -25.71 -30.00
C SER A 120 -19.74 -26.73 -30.54
N LYS A 121 -19.82 -27.98 -30.07
CA LYS A 121 -19.32 -29.11 -30.85
C LYS A 121 -20.38 -29.46 -31.89
N GLU A 122 -20.29 -28.81 -33.04
CA GLU A 122 -20.86 -29.33 -34.28
C GLU A 122 -19.89 -30.40 -34.78
N ASN A 123 -20.18 -31.66 -34.43
CA ASN A 123 -19.54 -32.82 -35.06
C ASN A 123 -20.45 -33.27 -36.19
N GLY A 124 -20.01 -33.02 -37.43
CA GLY A 124 -20.61 -33.62 -38.61
C GLY A 124 -20.40 -35.13 -38.63
N ARG A 125 -21.48 -35.83 -38.98
CA ARG A 125 -21.51 -37.06 -39.78
C ARG A 125 -22.80 -37.06 -40.58
#